data_AF-A0A139NE53-F1
#
_entry.id   AF-A0A139NE53-F1
#
_cell.length_a   1.000
_cell.length_b   1.000
_cell.length_c   1.000
_cell.angle_alpha   90.00
_cell.angle_beta   90.00
_cell.angle_gamma   90.00
#
_symmetry.space_group_name_H-M   'P 1'
#
loop_
_entity.id
_entity.type
_entity.pdbx_description
1 polymer ?
#
loop_
_entity_poly.entity_id
_entity_poly.type
_entity_poly.pdbx_seq_one_letter_code
_entity_poly.pdbx_strand_id
1 'polypeptide(L)'
;MSQYAYILIVISLVVLFLINKYEKEKLQKLLQEQLLKDENFRADIREKIKTTENINDVIASINKTYRLGMLLSKDTVDQLR
;
A
#
# COMPACT_ATOMS: atom_id res chain seq x y z
N MET A 1 13.30 -19.37 -35.94
CA MET A 1 13.39 -18.08 -35.22
C MET A 1 14.68 -18.06 -34.43
N SER A 2 15.44 -16.97 -34.49
CA SER A 2 16.78 -16.87 -33.89
C SER A 2 16.71 -16.86 -32.36
N GLN A 3 17.52 -17.70 -31.70
CA GLN A 3 17.61 -17.81 -30.23
C GLN A 3 17.85 -16.45 -29.54
N TYR A 4 18.53 -15.53 -30.23
CA TYR A 4 18.75 -14.15 -29.80
C TYR A 4 17.46 -13.34 -29.66
N ALA A 5 16.48 -13.54 -30.54
CA ALA A 5 15.19 -12.85 -30.46
C ALA A 5 14.39 -13.28 -29.22
N TYR A 6 14.47 -14.57 -28.84
CA TYR A 6 13.83 -15.07 -27.63
C TYR A 6 14.44 -14.46 -26.36
N ILE A 7 15.77 -14.38 -26.29
CA ILE A 7 16.49 -13.75 -25.17
C ILE A 7 16.07 -12.29 -25.00
N LEU A 8 15.99 -11.54 -26.11
CA LEU A 8 15.55 -10.13 -26.07
C LEU A 8 14.11 -9.99 -25.59
N ILE A 9 13.20 -10.86 -26.02
CA ILE A 9 11.80 -10.85 -25.57
C ILE A 9 11.72 -11.11 -24.06
N VAL A 10 12.47 -12.10 -23.55
CA VAL A 10 12.49 -12.42 -22.11
C VAL A 10 13.04 -11.24 -21.31
N ILE A 11 14.11 -10.59 -21.76
CA ILE A 11 14.66 -9.40 -21.10
C ILE A 11 13.63 -8.27 -21.09
N SER A 12 12.97 -7.99 -22.22
CA SER A 12 11.90 -6.98 -22.29
C SER A 12 10.76 -7.29 -21.32
N LEU A 13 10.33 -8.55 -21.21
CA LEU A 13 9.28 -8.95 -20.28
C LEU A 13 9.70 -8.77 -18.83
N VAL A 14 10.94 -9.08 -18.47
CA VAL A 14 11.47 -8.85 -17.12
C VAL A 14 11.50 -7.36 -16.80
N VAL A 15 11.96 -6.52 -17.73
CA VAL A 15 11.98 -5.06 -17.56
C VAL A 15 10.55 -4.51 -17.39
N LEU A 16 9.61 -4.93 -18.24
CA LEU A 16 8.19 -4.56 -18.12
C LEU A 16 7.60 -5.00 -16.78
N PHE A 17 7.94 -6.19 -16.30
CA PHE A 17 7.50 -6.68 -14.99
C PHE A 17 8.04 -5.82 -13.84
N LEU A 18 9.31 -5.45 -13.89
CA LEU A 18 9.93 -4.57 -12.89
C LEU A 18 9.32 -3.17 -12.88
N ILE A 19 9.06 -2.59 -14.05
CA ILE A 19 8.37 -1.29 -14.18
C ILE A 19 6.96 -1.38 -13.59
N ASN A 20 6.20 -2.40 -13.96
CA ASN A 20 4.83 -2.60 -13.48
C ASN A 20 4.79 -2.77 -11.94
N LYS A 21 5.77 -3.49 -11.38
CA LYS A 21 5.92 -3.60 -9.92
C LYS A 21 6.18 -2.24 -9.27
N TYR A 22 7.14 -1.47 -9.81
CA TYR A 22 7.51 -0.17 -9.27
C TYR A 22 6.36 0.84 -9.32
N GLU A 23 5.62 0.90 -10.44
CA GLU A 23 4.48 1.80 -10.57
C GLU A 23 3.36 1.46 -9.58
N LYS A 24 3.07 0.17 -9.37
CA LYS A 24 2.09 -0.27 -8.37
C LYS A 24 2.47 0.16 -6.97
N GLU A 25 3.73 -0.07 -6.56
CA GLU A 25 4.21 0.34 -5.24
C GLU A 25 4.14 1.86 -5.06
N LYS A 26 4.54 2.62 -6.09
CA LYS A 26 4.48 4.09 -6.07
C LYS A 26 3.05 4.61 -5.96
N LEU A 27 2.12 4.07 -6.76
CA LEU A 27 0.70 4.43 -6.73
C LEU A 27 0.08 4.14 -5.36
N GLN A 28 0.40 2.99 -4.78
CA GLN A 28 -0.11 2.64 -3.46
C GLN A 28 0.47 3.55 -2.36
N LYS A 29 1.75 3.92 -2.43
CA LYS A 29 2.36 4.87 -1.50
C LYS A 29 1.71 6.26 -1.61
N LEU A 30 1.41 6.70 -2.82
CA LEU A 30 0.73 7.97 -3.09
C LEU A 30 -0.70 7.97 -2.55
N LEU A 31 -1.43 6.85 -2.72
CA LEU A 31 -2.75 6.66 -2.13
C LEU A 31 -2.71 6.72 -0.59
N GLN A 32 -1.71 6.07 0.02
CA GLN A 32 -1.51 6.11 1.47
C GLN A 32 -1.19 7.52 1.98
N GLU A 33 -0.32 8.25 1.29
CA GLU A 33 -0.03 9.66 1.63
C GLU A 33 -1.26 10.56 1.49
N GLN A 34 -2.11 10.34 0.48
CA GLN A 34 -3.35 11.09 0.33
C GLN A 34 -4.36 10.79 1.44
N LEU A 35 -4.53 9.51 1.80
CA LEU A 35 -5.39 9.10 2.90
C LEU A 35 -4.88 9.65 4.23
N LEU A 36 -3.56 9.67 4.45
CA LEU A 36 -2.98 10.25 5.67
C LEU A 36 -3.13 11.77 5.75
N LYS A 37 -3.30 12.46 4.62
CA LYS A 37 -3.61 13.89 4.59
C LYS A 37 -5.10 14.17 4.83
N ASP A 38 -5.97 13.19 4.65
CA ASP A 38 -7.41 13.34 4.87
C ASP A 38 -7.72 13.37 6.37
N GLU A 39 -8.36 14.46 6.81
CA GLU A 39 -8.70 14.70 8.21
C GLU A 39 -9.77 13.72 8.71
N ASN A 40 -10.70 13.29 7.84
CA ASN A 40 -11.71 12.29 8.18
C ASN A 40 -11.09 10.92 8.41
N PHE A 41 -10.08 10.56 7.61
CA PHE A 41 -9.35 9.31 7.79
C PHE A 41 -8.58 9.30 9.11
N ARG A 42 -7.86 10.39 9.42
CA ARG A 42 -7.14 10.51 10.70
C ARG A 42 -8.08 10.49 11.91
N ALA A 43 -9.26 11.09 11.79
CA ALA A 43 -10.28 11.06 12.84
C ALA A 43 -10.82 9.64 13.06
N ASP A 44 -11.14 8.91 11.99
CA ASP A 44 -11.62 7.51 12.06
C ASP A 44 -10.55 6.58 12.67
N ILE A 45 -9.28 6.76 12.30
CA ILE A 45 -8.16 6.02 12.93
C ILE A 45 -8.08 6.33 14.42
N ARG A 46 -8.12 7.61 14.81
CA ARG A 46 -7.99 8.04 16.21
C ARG A 46 -9.16 7.53 17.06
N GLU A 47 -10.37 7.53 16.51
CA GLU A 47 -11.55 6.95 17.16
C GLU A 47 -11.39 5.44 17.35
N LYS A 48 -10.94 4.72 16.31
CA LYS A 48 -10.70 3.27 16.37
C LYS A 48 -9.56 2.89 17.33
N ILE A 49 -8.47 3.67 17.39
CA ILE A 49 -7.39 3.50 18.39
C ILE A 49 -7.93 3.69 19.81
N LYS A 50 -8.81 4.66 20.04
CA LYS A 50 -9.43 4.87 21.35
C LYS A 50 -10.35 3.73 21.77
N THR A 51 -11.02 3.13 20.79
CA THR A 51 -12.05 2.09 21.03
C THR A 51 -11.45 0.68 21.06
N THR A 52 -10.29 0.48 20.43
CA THR A 52 -9.61 -0.82 20.30
C THR A 52 -8.19 -0.71 20.82
N GLU A 53 -7.86 -1.46 21.87
CA GLU A 53 -6.52 -1.44 22.50
C GLU A 53 -5.42 -2.05 21.59
N ASN A 54 -5.82 -2.89 20.62
CA ASN A 54 -4.91 -3.60 19.72
C ASN A 54 -4.76 -2.88 18.36
N ILE A 55 -3.58 -2.34 18.12
CA ILE A 55 -3.20 -1.67 16.87
C ILE A 55 -3.36 -2.58 15.64
N ASN A 56 -3.14 -3.89 15.77
CA ASN A 56 -3.27 -4.82 14.65
C ASN A 56 -4.73 -4.96 14.18
N ASP A 57 -5.68 -4.93 15.11
CA ASP A 57 -7.11 -5.01 14.79
C ASP A 57 -7.61 -3.68 14.19
N VAL A 58 -7.06 -2.55 14.65
CA VAL A 58 -7.29 -1.24 14.05
C VAL A 58 -6.82 -1.25 12.59
N ILE A 59 -5.58 -1.68 12.32
CA ILE A 59 -5.03 -1.80 10.96
C ILE A 59 -5.89 -2.73 10.08
N ALA A 60 -6.30 -3.88 10.59
CA ALA A 60 -7.15 -4.82 9.85
C ALA A 60 -8.51 -4.20 9.50
N SER A 61 -9.12 -3.47 10.44
CA SER A 61 -10.40 -2.80 10.22
C SER A 61 -10.30 -1.68 9.17
N ILE A 62 -9.25 -0.87 9.22
CA ILE A 62 -9.05 0.23 8.25
C ILE A 62 -8.69 -0.34 6.88
N ASN A 63 -7.87 -1.39 6.83
CA ASN A 63 -7.57 -2.10 5.59
C ASN A 63 -8.85 -2.64 4.94
N LYS A 64 -9.76 -3.23 5.73
CA LYS A 64 -11.07 -3.69 5.25
C LYS A 64 -11.95 -2.55 4.75
N THR A 65 -12.02 -1.43 5.47
CA THR A 65 -12.85 -0.27 5.12
C THR A 65 -12.36 0.45 3.87
N TYR A 66 -11.06 0.69 3.75
CA TYR A 66 -10.47 1.48 2.66
C TYR A 66 -9.88 0.63 1.53
N ARG A 67 -10.02 -0.70 1.62
CA ARG A 67 -9.48 -1.69 0.67
C ARG A 67 -8.00 -1.44 0.35
N LEU A 68 -7.25 -1.02 1.36
CA LEU A 68 -5.84 -0.67 1.23
C LEU A 68 -5.06 -1.96 1.05
N GLY A 69 -4.80 -2.35 -0.21
CA GLY A 69 -4.06 -3.57 -0.53
C GLY A 69 -2.66 -3.66 0.10
N MET A 70 -2.18 -2.62 0.79
CA MET A 70 -1.09 -2.67 1.76
C MET A 70 -1.58 -2.40 3.18
N LEU A 71 -1.05 -3.18 4.13
CA LEU A 71 -1.14 -2.91 5.56
C LEU A 71 -0.76 -1.45 5.79
N LEU A 72 -1.66 -0.65 6.38
CA LEU A 72 -1.23 0.55 7.09
C LEU A 72 -0.07 0.13 7.99
N SER A 73 1.08 0.78 7.82
CA SER A 73 2.23 0.42 8.64
C SER A 73 1.85 0.67 10.09
N LYS A 74 2.23 -0.25 10.97
CA LYS A 74 2.05 -0.09 12.41
C LYS A 74 2.58 1.25 12.89
N ASP A 75 3.70 1.71 12.31
CA ASP A 75 4.29 3.02 12.55
C ASP A 75 3.34 4.19 12.28
N THR A 76 2.51 4.09 11.24
CA THR A 76 1.57 5.15 10.88
C THR A 76 0.45 5.28 11.91
N VAL A 77 -0.10 4.14 12.36
CA VAL A 77 -1.14 4.12 13.39
C VAL A 77 -0.56 4.53 14.75
N ASP A 78 0.68 4.16 15.04
CA ASP A 78 1.38 4.54 16.28
C ASP A 78 1.74 6.03 16.32
N GLN A 79 2.07 6.65 15.17
CA GLN A 79 2.23 8.11 15.05
C GLN A 79 0.92 8.90 15.25
N LEU A 80 -0.24 8.25 15.09
CA LEU A 80 -1.56 8.87 15.19
C LEU A 80 -2.20 8.76 16.59
N ARG A 81 -1.59 7.96 17.48
CA ARG A 81 -1.93 7.82 18.90
C ARG A 81 -1.67 9.11 19.68
#